data_AF-A0A6G4QMS7-F1
#
_entry.id   AF-A0A6G4QMS7-F1
#
_cell.length_a   1.000
_cell.length_b   1.000
_cell.length_c   1.000
_cell.angle_alpha   90.00
_cell.angle_beta   90.00
_cell.angle_gamma   90.00
#
_symmetry.space_group_name_H-M   'P 1'
#
loop_
_entity.id
_entity.type
_entity.pdbx_description
1 polymer ?
#
loop_
_entity_poly.entity_id
_entity_poly.type
_entity_poly.pdbx_seq_one_letter_code
_entity_poly.pdbx_strand_id
1 'polypeptide(L)' 'MDRTKQSLNVFVGMNRALDTLEQITKEDVKRYGLNITEFAVLELLYNKGPQPIQRIRDRVLIASSSISYVVS' A
#
# COMPACT_ATOMS: atom_id res chain seq x y z
N MET A 1 31.02 9.68 18.30
CA MET A 1 30.11 9.26 17.21
C MET A 1 29.02 10.31 17.08
N ASP A 2 28.82 10.86 15.89
CA ASP A 2 27.78 11.85 15.63
C ASP A 2 26.42 11.16 15.51
N ARG A 3 25.58 11.33 16.56
CA ARG A 3 24.26 10.69 16.68
C ARG A 3 23.33 11.06 15.53
N THR A 4 23.49 12.25 14.96
CA THR A 4 22.70 12.74 13.83
C THR A 4 23.00 11.95 12.56
N LYS A 5 24.29 11.73 12.28
CA LYS A 5 24.74 10.93 11.13
C LYS A 5 24.29 9.46 11.22
N GLN A 6 24.35 8.87 12.41
CA GLN A 6 23.84 7.51 12.63
C GLN A 6 22.32 7.42 12.42
N SER A 7 21.56 8.37 12.97
CA SER A 7 20.10 8.40 12.80
C SER A 7 19.69 8.57 11.33
N LEU A 8 20.40 9.43 10.59
CA LEU A 8 20.18 9.62 9.15
C LEU A 8 20.49 8.35 8.35
N ASN A 9 21.60 7.68 8.64
CA ASN A 9 21.97 6.44 7.95
C ASN A 9 20.92 5.34 8.18
N VAL A 10 20.41 5.21 9.40
CA VAL A 10 19.33 4.26 9.72
C VAL A 10 18.05 4.62 8.97
N PHE A 11 17.66 5.89 8.95
CA PHE A 11 16.49 6.34 8.20
C PHE A 11 16.61 6.03 6.71
N VAL A 12 17.76 6.31 6.10
CA VAL A 12 18.02 5.99 4.69
C VAL A 12 17.97 4.48 4.44
N GLY A 13 18.58 3.67 5.32
CA GLY A 13 18.52 2.22 5.24
C GLY A 13 17.09 1.68 5.32
N MET A 14 16.28 2.23 6.23
CA MET A 14 14.88 1.85 6.40
C MET A 14 14.03 2.18 5.18
N ASN A 15 14.22 3.37 4.59
CA ASN A 15 13.51 3.73 3.34
C ASN A 15 13.89 2.79 2.19
N ARG A 16 15.17 2.47 2.01
CA ARG A 16 15.60 1.51 0.96
C ARG A 16 15.02 0.11 1.16
N ALA A 17 14.94 -0.34 2.41
CA ALA A 17 14.32 -1.62 2.74
C ALA A 17 12.81 -1.58 2.42
N LEU A 18 12.12 -0.49 2.79
CA LEU A 18 10.72 -0.28 2.46
C LEU A 18 10.49 -0.29 0.94
N ASP A 19 11.29 0.44 0.18
CA ASP A 19 11.23 0.49 -1.29
C ASP A 19 11.38 -0.91 -1.90
N THR A 20 12.32 -1.70 -1.39
CA THR A 20 12.56 -3.06 -1.87
C THR A 20 11.35 -3.96 -1.61
N LEU A 21 10.78 -3.89 -0.41
CA LEU A 21 9.58 -4.64 -0.05
C LEU A 21 8.38 -4.22 -0.91
N GLU A 22 8.19 -2.92 -1.14
CA GLU A 22 7.15 -2.43 -2.03
C GLU A 22 7.28 -2.96 -3.46
N GLN A 23 8.49 -3.06 -4.00
CA GLN A 23 8.70 -3.63 -5.34
C GLN A 23 8.34 -5.11 -5.38
N ILE A 24 8.78 -5.89 -4.39
CA ILE A 24 8.45 -7.31 -4.28
C ILE A 24 6.93 -7.50 -4.20
N THR A 25 6.25 -6.72 -3.34
CA THR A 25 4.78 -6.77 -3.23
C THR A 25 4.11 -6.36 -4.53
N LYS A 26 4.57 -5.30 -5.22
CA LYS A 26 4.01 -4.88 -6.51
C LYS A 26 4.15 -5.97 -7.58
N GLU A 27 5.28 -6.67 -7.62
CA GLU A 27 5.49 -7.78 -8.54
C GLU A 27 4.60 -8.98 -8.21
N ASP A 28 4.47 -9.34 -6.94
CA ASP A 28 3.64 -10.46 -6.51
C ASP A 28 2.15 -10.19 -6.77
N VAL A 29 1.66 -9.02 -6.38
CA VAL A 29 0.28 -8.57 -6.63
C VAL A 29 -0.08 -8.58 -8.12
N LYS A 30 0.87 -8.20 -8.99
CA LYS A 30 0.69 -8.28 -10.45
C LYS A 30 0.52 -9.72 -10.94
N ARG A 31 1.13 -10.73 -10.31
CA ARG A 31 0.94 -12.15 -10.67
C ARG A 31 -0.50 -12.61 -10.47
N TYR A 32 -1.22 -11.97 -9.55
CA TYR A 32 -2.65 -12.19 -9.32
C TYR A 32 -3.55 -11.31 -10.19
N GLY A 33 -2.99 -10.53 -11.13
CA GLY A 33 -3.75 -9.64 -12.01
C GLY A 33 -4.30 -8.39 -11.32
N LEU A 34 -3.85 -8.11 -10.09
CA LEU A 34 -4.29 -6.96 -9.30
C LEU A 34 -3.32 -5.79 -9.48
N ASN A 35 -3.82 -4.57 -9.26
CA ASN A 35 -2.97 -3.43 -8.98
C ASN A 35 -2.72 -3.29 -7.46
N ILE A 36 -1.69 -2.54 -7.08
CA ILE A 36 -1.30 -2.37 -5.66
C ILE A 36 -2.43 -1.74 -4.83
N THR A 37 -3.27 -0.96 -5.49
CA THR A 37 -4.37 -0.20 -4.94
C THR A 37 -5.55 -1.11 -4.57
N GLU A 38 -5.93 -2.03 -5.47
CA GLU A 38 -6.90 -3.10 -5.23
C GLU A 38 -6.43 -4.04 -4.12
N PHE A 39 -5.15 -4.39 -4.13
CA PHE A 39 -4.57 -5.19 -3.05
C PHE A 39 -4.70 -4.50 -1.69
N ALA A 40 -4.43 -3.19 -1.61
CA ALA A 40 -4.61 -2.42 -0.38
C ALA A 40 -6.07 -2.38 0.09
N VAL A 41 -7.05 -2.34 -0.82
CA VAL A 41 -8.47 -2.47 -0.47
C VAL A 41 -8.76 -3.84 0.12
N LEU A 42 -8.28 -4.91 -0.53
CA LEU A 42 -8.48 -6.29 -0.05
C LEU A 42 -7.83 -6.51 1.32
N GLU A 43 -6.60 -6.04 1.51
CA GLU A 43 -5.89 -6.10 2.79
C GLU A 43 -6.66 -5.35 3.90
N LEU A 44 -7.17 -4.15 3.59
CA LEU A 44 -7.96 -3.35 4.52
C LEU A 44 -9.24 -4.08 4.93
N LEU A 45 -9.97 -4.63 3.97
CA LEU A 45 -11.21 -5.37 4.22
C LEU A 45 -10.94 -6.67 4.99
N TYR A 46 -9.85 -7.37 4.68
CA TYR A 46 -9.45 -8.59 5.37
C TYR A 46 -9.09 -8.33 6.83
N ASN A 47 -8.30 -7.28 7.12
CA ASN A 47 -7.79 -7.02 8.47
C ASN A 47 -8.74 -6.18 9.34
N LYS A 48 -9.50 -5.26 8.75
CA LYS A 48 -10.38 -4.33 9.48
C LYS A 48 -11.86 -4.63 9.28
N GLY A 49 -12.19 -5.68 8.53
CA GLY A 49 -13.56 -6.05 8.22
C GLY A 49 -14.26 -5.06 7.29
N PRO A 50 -15.60 -5.11 7.22
CA PRO A 50 -16.39 -4.21 6.38
C PRO A 50 -16.13 -2.75 6.71
N GLN A 51 -15.81 -1.94 5.71
CA GLN A 51 -15.60 -0.50 5.83
C GLN A 51 -16.56 0.26 4.91
N PRO A 52 -17.07 1.43 5.32
CA PRO A 52 -17.84 2.29 4.43
C PRO A 52 -17.03 2.67 3.18
N ILE A 53 -17.67 2.66 2.02
CA ILE A 53 -17.00 2.87 0.73
C ILE A 53 -16.26 4.22 0.63
N GLN A 54 -16.75 5.25 1.34
CA GLN A 54 -16.06 6.54 1.48
C GLN A 54 -14.69 6.40 2.16
N ARG A 55 -14.57 5.60 3.23
CA ARG A 55 -13.30 5.39 3.93
C ARG A 55 -12.29 4.61 3.09
N ILE A 56 -12.78 3.73 2.23
CA ILE A 56 -11.95 3.00 1.27
C ILE A 56 -11.45 3.96 0.19
N ARG A 57 -12.31 4.86 -0.31
CA ARG A 57 -11.93 5.91 -1.27
C ARG A 57 -10.83 6.83 -0.74
N ASP A 58 -10.96 7.31 0.49
CA ASP A 58 -10.01 8.26 1.08
C ASP A 58 -8.61 7.65 1.33
N ARG A 59 -8.55 6.35 1.63
CA ARG A 59 -7.28 5.66 1.92
C ARG A 59 -6.50 5.25 0.69
N VAL A 60 -7.18 5.03 -0.43
CA VAL A 60 -6.62 4.23 -1.52
C VAL A 60 -6.38 5.07 -2.80
N LEU A 61 -6.68 6.39 -2.80
CA LEU A 61 -6.37 7.31 -3.92
C LEU A 61 -6.75 6.73 -5.30
N ILE A 62 -7.85 5.98 -5.37
CA ILE A 62 -8.37 5.42 -6.63
C ILE A 62 -9.10 6.56 -7.35
N ALA A 63 -8.64 6.91 -8.56
CA ALA A 63 -9.37 7.79 -9.46
C ALA A 63 -10.81 7.26 -9.61
N SER A 64 -11.81 8.11 -9.35
CA SER A 64 -13.19 7.72 -9.02
C SER A 64 -13.95 6.83 -10.02
N SER A 65 -13.36 6.51 -11.18
CA SER A 65 -13.97 5.82 -12.31
C SER A 65 -13.93 4.28 -12.27
N SER A 66 -13.19 3.62 -11.37
CA SER A 66 -13.07 2.13 -11.37
C SER A 66 -13.76 1.40 -10.20
N ILE A 67 -14.30 2.11 -9.20
CA ILE A 67 -14.90 1.48 -8.00
C ILE A 67 -16.26 0.85 -8.30
N SER A 68 -17.00 1.34 -9.30
CA SER A 68 -18.30 0.78 -9.69
C SER A 68 -18.25 -0.69 -10.09
N TYR A 69 -17.07 -1.21 -10.45
CA TYR A 69 -16.92 -2.60 -10.89
C TYR A 69 -16.79 -3.61 -9.73
N VAL A 70 -16.37 -3.17 -8.55
CA VAL A 70 -15.97 -4.09 -7.45
C VAL A 70 -17.08 -4.27 -6.41
N VAL A 71 -18.08 -3.39 -6.37
CA VAL A 71 -19.19 -3.47 -5.42
C VAL A 71 -20.52 -3.30 -6.17
N SER A 72 -20.97 -4.38 -6.79
CA SER A 72 -22.37 -4.61 -7.16
C SER A 72 -22.89 -5.79 -6.35
#